data_AF-A0A7L1DS26-F1
#
_entry.id   AF-A0A7L1DS26-F1
#
_cell.length_a   1.000
_cell.length_b   1.000
_cell.length_c   1.000
_cell.angle_alpha   90.00
_cell.angle_beta   90.00
_cell.angle_gamma   90.00
#
_symmetry.space_group_name_H-M   'P 1'
#
loop_
_entity.id
_entity.type
_entity.pdbx_description
1 polymer ?
#
loop_
_entity_poly.entity_id
_entity_poly.type
_entity_poly.pdbx_seq_one_letter_code
_entity_poly.pdbx_strand_id
1 'polypeptide(L)'
;NFEFDLCGWKQDENDDFDWHLRTSSTTKLGTGPATDHTLQEPSGHYIFIKSSFFQLPGQKARISSPVLSRRNKNCKVHEGVIIFYYHMYGAHIGSLLIYQRTTLKREKLLLNLTGNQGNFWQHRALTLSGDGDEDFQVVFEGVAGQGPSDGIALDDLTFSREC
;
A
#
# COMPACT_ATOMS: atom_id res chain seq x y z
N ASN A 1 -5.85 6.54 6.09
CA ASN A 1 -6.44 6.11 7.35
C ASN A 1 -7.44 4.98 7.19
N PHE A 2 -8.10 4.75 6.04
CA PHE A 2 -8.95 3.57 5.82
C PHE A 2 -10.10 3.34 6.84
N GLU A 3 -10.46 4.35 7.63
CA GLU A 3 -11.37 4.20 8.79
C GLU A 3 -12.82 3.90 8.43
N PHE A 4 -13.20 4.15 7.19
CA PHE A 4 -14.57 3.95 6.71
C PHE A 4 -14.62 3.16 5.41
N ASP A 5 -13.64 3.38 4.52
CA ASP A 5 -13.57 2.77 3.20
C ASP A 5 -12.15 2.88 2.60
N LEU A 6 -11.97 2.43 1.36
CA LEU A 6 -10.76 2.63 0.56
C LEU A 6 -10.65 4.06 -0.01
N CYS A 7 -11.55 4.96 0.36
CA CYS A 7 -11.73 6.30 -0.20
C CYS A 7 -11.87 6.26 -1.74
N GLY A 8 -10.82 6.65 -2.46
CA GLY A 8 -10.76 6.59 -3.93
C GLY A 8 -9.81 5.52 -4.47
N TRP A 9 -9.16 4.76 -3.59
CA TRP A 9 -8.27 3.67 -3.98
C TRP A 9 -9.08 2.51 -4.57
N LYS A 10 -8.55 1.89 -5.63
CA LYS A 10 -9.20 0.81 -6.37
C LYS A 10 -8.28 -0.40 -6.44
N GLN A 11 -8.84 -1.56 -6.09
CA GLN A 11 -8.22 -2.85 -6.35
C GLN A 11 -8.09 -3.05 -7.87
N ASP A 12 -6.97 -3.59 -8.33
CA ASP A 12 -6.85 -4.01 -9.72
C ASP A 12 -7.56 -5.37 -9.89
N GLU A 13 -8.34 -5.56 -10.97
CA GLU A 13 -9.12 -6.79 -11.18
C GLU A 13 -8.33 -7.93 -11.86
N ASN A 14 -7.11 -7.65 -12.32
CA ASN A 14 -6.29 -8.55 -13.12
C ASN A 14 -5.01 -9.01 -12.38
N ASP A 15 -5.07 -9.07 -11.05
CA ASP A 15 -4.02 -9.64 -10.20
C ASP A 15 -4.47 -11.00 -9.61
N ASP A 16 -3.71 -11.55 -8.66
CA ASP A 16 -3.97 -12.87 -8.11
C ASP A 16 -4.96 -12.85 -6.95
N PHE A 17 -4.99 -11.76 -6.17
CA PHE A 17 -5.87 -11.56 -5.03
C PHE A 17 -5.89 -10.10 -4.56
N ASP A 18 -6.74 -9.81 -3.57
CA ASP A 18 -6.99 -8.45 -3.11
C ASP A 18 -6.31 -8.08 -1.78
N TRP A 19 -5.92 -6.81 -1.63
CA TRP A 19 -5.82 -6.15 -0.32
C TRP A 19 -7.17 -6.17 0.39
N HIS A 20 -7.17 -6.52 1.67
CA HIS A 20 -8.38 -6.57 2.48
C HIS A 20 -8.38 -5.46 3.54
N LEU A 21 -9.50 -4.73 3.64
CA LEU A 21 -9.75 -3.83 4.75
C LEU A 21 -9.93 -4.64 6.04
N ARG A 22 -9.18 -4.30 7.08
CA ARG A 22 -9.14 -5.07 8.32
C ARG A 22 -9.14 -4.16 9.54
N THR A 23 -9.92 -4.55 10.55
CA THR A 23 -9.87 -3.97 11.90
C THR A 23 -8.79 -4.64 12.74
N SER A 24 -8.05 -3.83 13.50
CA SER A 24 -6.95 -4.31 14.36
C SER A 24 -7.40 -5.36 15.39
N SER A 25 -8.63 -5.27 15.90
CA SER A 25 -9.23 -6.20 16.87
C SER A 25 -9.41 -7.64 16.36
N THR A 26 -9.28 -7.88 15.05
CA THR A 26 -9.38 -9.22 14.44
C THR A 26 -8.05 -9.95 14.33
N THR A 27 -6.96 -9.43 14.92
CA THR A 27 -5.67 -10.13 15.01
C THR A 27 -5.75 -11.31 15.98
N LYS A 28 -6.38 -12.41 15.56
CA LYS A 28 -6.21 -13.70 16.24
C LYS A 28 -4.75 -14.12 16.13
N LEU A 29 -4.08 -14.22 17.28
CA LEU A 29 -2.73 -14.77 17.47
C LEU A 29 -1.64 -14.24 16.53
N GLY A 30 -1.23 -12.98 16.71
CA GLY A 30 0.09 -12.50 16.26
C GLY A 30 0.29 -12.33 14.74
N THR A 31 -0.76 -12.46 13.92
CA THR A 31 -0.67 -12.30 12.46
C THR A 31 -1.04 -10.87 12.04
N GLY A 32 -0.11 -9.94 12.19
CA GLY A 32 -0.25 -8.50 11.86
C GLY A 32 0.03 -7.54 13.03
N PRO A 33 0.09 -6.23 12.79
CA PRO A 33 0.29 -5.23 13.85
C PRO A 33 -0.86 -5.28 14.86
N ALA A 34 -0.53 -5.16 16.15
CA ALA A 34 -1.49 -5.26 17.26
C ALA A 34 -2.48 -4.09 17.32
N THR A 35 -2.11 -2.96 16.72
CA THR A 35 -2.90 -1.73 16.66
C THR A 35 -2.74 -1.09 15.29
N ASP A 36 -3.77 -0.36 14.89
CA ASP A 36 -3.73 0.51 13.73
C ASP A 36 -2.76 1.69 13.96
N HIS A 37 -2.18 2.24 12.89
CA HIS A 37 -1.29 3.39 12.98
C HIS A 37 -2.06 4.67 13.34
N THR A 38 -3.18 4.94 12.67
CA THR A 38 -3.94 6.20 12.81
C THR A 38 -4.45 6.39 14.23
N LEU A 39 -5.15 5.40 14.78
CA LEU A 39 -5.81 5.52 16.08
C LEU A 39 -4.96 4.98 17.24
N GLN A 40 -3.94 4.16 16.96
CA GLN A 40 -3.21 3.37 17.96
C GLN A 40 -4.12 2.51 18.85
N GLU A 41 -5.36 2.27 18.40
CA GLU A 41 -6.39 1.54 19.11
C GLU A 41 -6.76 0.26 18.34
N PRO A 42 -7.26 -0.79 19.03
CA PRO A 42 -7.73 -2.01 18.38
C PRO A 42 -8.92 -1.80 17.41
N SER A 43 -9.56 -0.63 17.42
CA SER A 43 -10.69 -0.31 16.55
C SER A 43 -10.29 0.31 15.20
N GLY A 44 -9.04 0.75 15.01
CA GLY A 44 -8.61 1.38 13.77
C GLY A 44 -8.44 0.38 12.62
N HIS A 45 -8.43 0.93 11.40
CA HIS A 45 -8.50 0.16 10.17
C HIS A 45 -7.25 0.35 9.31
N TYR A 46 -6.77 -0.74 8.74
CA TYR A 46 -5.70 -0.71 7.75
C TYR A 46 -6.00 -1.71 6.63
N ILE A 47 -5.35 -1.54 5.49
CA ILE A 47 -5.40 -2.58 4.44
C ILE A 47 -4.27 -3.58 4.66
N PHE A 48 -4.57 -4.85 4.41
CA PHE A 48 -3.66 -5.93 4.72
C PHE A 48 -3.70 -7.02 3.65
N ILE A 49 -2.53 -7.56 3.35
CA ILE A 49 -2.42 -8.85 2.70
C ILE A 49 -1.89 -9.88 3.70
N LYS A 50 -2.62 -10.97 3.86
CA LYS A 50 -2.15 -12.13 4.61
C LYS A 50 -1.48 -13.08 3.65
N SER A 51 -0.35 -13.68 4.03
CA SER A 51 0.06 -14.95 3.42
C SER A 51 -0.75 -16.05 4.12
N SER A 52 -1.73 -16.62 3.41
CA SER A 52 -2.54 -17.74 3.90
C SER A 52 -2.15 -19.04 3.20
N PHE A 53 -2.64 -20.18 3.71
CA PHE A 53 -2.45 -21.48 3.08
C PHE A 53 -3.02 -21.55 1.65
N PHE A 54 -3.94 -20.64 1.31
CA PHE A 54 -4.54 -20.54 -0.02
C PHE A 54 -3.80 -19.59 -0.96
N GLN A 55 -2.90 -18.75 -0.44
CA GLN A 55 -2.07 -17.89 -1.26
C GLN A 55 -0.70 -18.53 -1.50
N LEU A 56 -0.39 -18.75 -2.78
CA LEU A 56 0.90 -19.27 -3.17
C LEU A 56 1.95 -18.16 -3.08
N PRO A 57 3.18 -18.48 -2.63
CA PRO A 57 4.28 -17.53 -2.63
C PRO A 57 4.48 -16.91 -4.02
N GLY A 58 4.62 -15.60 -4.07
CA GLY A 58 4.79 -14.85 -5.32
C GLY A 58 3.49 -14.34 -5.95
N GLN A 59 2.31 -14.73 -5.44
CA GLN A 59 1.05 -14.11 -5.84
C GLN A 59 1.00 -12.64 -5.45
N LYS A 60 0.25 -11.85 -6.22
CA LYS A 60 0.24 -10.39 -6.13
C LYS A 60 -1.16 -9.84 -5.85
N ALA A 61 -1.18 -8.80 -5.02
CA ALA A 61 -2.33 -7.92 -4.84
C ALA A 61 -1.94 -6.48 -5.11
N ARG A 62 -2.74 -5.77 -5.89
CA ARG A 62 -2.48 -4.40 -6.33
C ARG A 62 -3.66 -3.51 -5.99
N ILE A 63 -3.36 -2.39 -5.36
CA ILE A 63 -4.31 -1.30 -5.16
C ILE A 63 -3.74 -0.02 -5.76
N SER A 64 -4.56 0.72 -6.49
CA SER A 64 -4.16 1.92 -7.22
C SER A 64 -4.93 3.15 -6.76
N SER A 65 -4.23 4.29 -6.73
CA SER A 65 -4.84 5.58 -6.41
C SER A 65 -5.82 6.01 -7.49
N PRO A 66 -6.68 7.02 -7.22
CA PRO A 66 -7.29 7.80 -8.30
C PRO A 66 -6.24 8.33 -9.29
N VAL A 67 -6.68 8.62 -10.50
CA VAL A 67 -5.81 9.27 -11.50
C VAL A 67 -5.49 10.68 -11.01
N LEU A 68 -4.20 10.95 -10.82
CA LEU A 68 -3.67 12.25 -10.46
C LEU A 68 -3.39 13.03 -11.74
N SER A 69 -4.16 14.11 -11.94
CA SER A 69 -3.98 14.94 -13.12
C SER A 69 -2.84 15.94 -12.94
N ARG A 70 -1.90 15.94 -13.88
CA ARG A 70 -0.81 16.94 -13.89
C ARG A 70 -1.23 18.24 -14.56
N ARG A 71 -2.19 18.21 -15.48
CA ARG A 71 -2.65 19.43 -16.16
C ARG A 71 -3.55 20.33 -15.31
N ASN A 72 -3.91 19.88 -14.10
CA ASN A 72 -4.71 20.68 -13.21
C ASN A 72 -3.86 21.82 -12.61
N LYS A 73 -4.03 23.04 -13.14
CA LYS A 73 -3.32 24.25 -12.68
C LYS A 73 -3.53 24.57 -11.19
N ASN A 74 -4.59 24.04 -10.58
CA ASN A 74 -4.90 24.19 -9.15
C ASN A 74 -4.32 23.07 -8.30
N CYS A 75 -3.59 22.12 -8.89
CA CYS A 75 -3.05 20.94 -8.21
C CYS A 75 -1.61 20.74 -8.71
N LYS A 76 -0.63 21.28 -7.98
CA LYS A 76 0.79 21.19 -8.37
C LYS A 76 1.39 19.84 -7.96
N VAL A 77 0.83 18.73 -8.45
CA VAL A 77 1.41 17.38 -8.28
C VAL A 77 2.68 17.20 -9.13
N HIS A 78 3.13 18.22 -9.86
CA HIS A 78 4.37 18.18 -10.65
C HIS A 78 5.61 17.79 -9.81
N GLU A 79 5.55 17.94 -8.48
CA GLU A 79 6.56 17.53 -7.49
C GLU A 79 5.91 16.90 -6.24
N GLY A 80 4.86 16.09 -6.42
CA GLY A 80 4.14 15.49 -5.30
C GLY A 80 4.97 14.43 -4.55
N VAL A 81 4.75 14.32 -3.24
CA VAL A 81 5.26 13.22 -2.41
C VAL A 81 4.08 12.32 -2.01
N ILE A 82 4.23 11.01 -2.16
CA ILE A 82 3.33 10.05 -1.50
C ILE A 82 3.94 9.68 -0.14
N ILE A 83 3.17 9.89 0.91
CA ILE A 83 3.49 9.49 2.28
C ILE A 83 2.58 8.32 2.64
N PHE A 84 3.14 7.31 3.29
CA PHE A 84 2.39 6.16 3.75
C PHE A 84 3.07 5.49 4.93
N TYR A 85 2.29 4.71 5.66
CA TYR A 85 2.75 3.88 6.75
C TYR A 85 2.61 2.40 6.38
N TYR A 86 3.57 1.60 6.80
CA TYR A 86 3.60 0.18 6.52
C TYR A 86 4.11 -0.61 7.73
N HIS A 87 3.67 -1.87 7.82
CA HIS A 87 4.18 -2.84 8.78
C HIS A 87 4.45 -4.17 8.07
N MET A 88 5.67 -4.69 8.26
CA MET A 88 6.17 -5.90 7.60
C MET A 88 7.02 -6.68 8.60
N TYR A 89 6.42 -7.64 9.29
CA TYR A 89 7.09 -8.43 10.34
C TYR A 89 6.73 -9.90 10.24
N GLY A 90 7.76 -10.76 10.21
CA GLY A 90 7.63 -12.20 10.04
C GLY A 90 8.87 -12.80 9.38
N ALA A 91 9.06 -14.10 9.53
CA ALA A 91 10.25 -14.79 9.01
C ALA A 91 10.21 -14.97 7.48
N HIS A 92 9.00 -15.03 6.92
CA HIS A 92 8.78 -15.33 5.50
C HIS A 92 7.88 -14.28 4.85
N ILE A 93 8.02 -13.02 5.26
CA ILE A 93 7.34 -11.88 4.64
C ILE A 93 7.76 -11.79 3.17
N GLY A 94 6.78 -11.55 2.30
CA GLY A 94 7.03 -11.32 0.89
C GLY A 94 7.60 -9.92 0.61
N SER A 95 7.04 -9.22 -0.38
CA SER A 95 7.56 -7.91 -0.78
C SER A 95 6.46 -6.87 -0.94
N LEU A 96 6.79 -5.62 -0.67
CA LEU A 96 5.99 -4.45 -0.98
C LEU A 96 6.69 -3.65 -2.08
N LEU A 97 6.05 -3.53 -3.24
CA LEU A 97 6.53 -2.76 -4.37
C LEU A 97 5.58 -1.58 -4.60
N ILE A 98 6.15 -0.41 -4.87
CA ILE A 98 5.38 0.80 -5.18
C ILE A 98 5.78 1.30 -6.55
N TYR A 99 4.79 1.51 -7.40
CA TYR A 99 4.97 1.98 -8.76
C TYR A 99 4.27 3.31 -8.98
N GLN A 100 4.87 4.13 -9.84
CA GLN A 100 4.15 5.18 -10.55
C GLN A 100 3.70 4.64 -11.91
N ARG A 101 2.40 4.63 -12.16
CA ARG A 101 1.78 4.09 -13.38
C ARG A 101 1.15 5.21 -14.19
N THR A 102 1.61 5.43 -15.42
CA THR A 102 1.00 6.44 -16.30
C THR A 102 -0.35 5.94 -16.87
N THR A 103 -1.18 6.83 -17.43
CA THR A 103 -2.45 6.43 -18.06
C THR A 103 -2.25 5.49 -19.26
N LEU A 104 -1.10 5.57 -19.94
CA LEU A 104 -0.64 4.61 -20.94
C LEU A 104 -0.10 3.29 -20.35
N LYS A 105 -0.33 3.03 -19.06
CA LYS A 105 0.06 1.79 -18.34
C LYS A 105 1.57 1.53 -18.30
N ARG A 106 2.40 2.58 -18.45
CA ARG A 106 3.85 2.47 -18.22
C ARG A 106 4.11 2.58 -16.72
N GLU A 107 4.90 1.65 -16.18
CA GLU A 107 5.17 1.57 -14.75
C GLU A 107 6.64 1.86 -14.45
N LYS A 108 6.87 2.73 -13.46
CA LYS A 108 8.19 3.04 -12.90
C LYS A 108 8.22 2.60 -11.45
N LEU A 109 9.16 1.73 -11.11
CA LEU A 109 9.36 1.30 -9.72
C LEU A 109 9.92 2.46 -8.90
N LEU A 110 9.23 2.80 -7.81
CA LEU A 110 9.63 3.83 -6.85
C LEU A 110 10.29 3.23 -5.60
N LEU A 111 9.78 2.08 -5.15
CA LEU A 111 10.26 1.41 -3.94
C LEU A 111 10.07 -0.10 -4.05
N ASN A 112 11.01 -0.86 -3.50
CA ASN A 112 10.90 -2.30 -3.27
C ASN A 112 11.42 -2.63 -1.87
N LEU A 113 10.53 -3.13 -1.00
CA LEU A 113 10.86 -3.62 0.33
C LEU A 113 10.59 -5.13 0.36
N THR A 114 11.54 -5.92 0.85
CA THR A 114 11.41 -7.38 0.92
C THR A 114 11.73 -7.88 2.32
N GLY A 115 10.99 -8.90 2.78
CA GLY A 115 11.24 -9.56 4.05
C GLY A 115 10.90 -8.71 5.27
N ASN A 116 11.46 -9.09 6.41
CA ASN A 116 11.20 -8.45 7.69
C ASN A 116 11.78 -7.02 7.73
N GLN A 117 10.93 -6.05 8.06
CA GLN A 117 11.30 -4.64 8.22
C GLN A 117 11.25 -4.19 9.69
N GLY A 118 10.74 -5.03 10.61
CA GLY A 118 10.62 -4.74 12.03
C GLY A 118 9.17 -4.79 12.52
N ASN A 119 8.99 -5.09 13.81
CA ASN A 119 7.68 -5.20 14.44
C ASN A 119 7.15 -3.84 14.94
N PHE A 120 7.07 -2.87 14.04
CA PHE A 120 6.54 -1.53 14.32
C PHE A 120 6.13 -0.85 13.00
N TRP A 121 5.18 0.07 13.09
CA TRP A 121 4.78 0.90 11.94
C TRP A 121 5.95 1.78 11.51
N GLN A 122 6.20 1.79 10.21
CA GLN A 122 7.23 2.62 9.59
C GLN A 122 6.60 3.56 8.59
N HIS A 123 7.15 4.77 8.50
CA HIS A 123 6.73 5.76 7.52
C HIS A 123 7.70 5.82 6.35
N ARG A 124 7.18 6.13 5.16
CA ARG A 124 7.96 6.46 3.96
C ARG A 124 7.35 7.65 3.25
N ALA A 125 8.22 8.40 2.61
CA ALA A 125 7.90 9.51 1.73
C ALA A 125 8.64 9.27 0.40
N LEU A 126 7.89 9.13 -0.69
CA LEU A 126 8.45 8.89 -2.02
C LEU A 126 8.11 10.06 -2.95
N THR A 127 9.13 10.61 -3.59
CA THR A 127 8.96 11.63 -4.62
C THR A 127 8.39 11.02 -5.88
N LEU A 128 7.33 11.63 -6.40
CA LEU A 128 6.70 11.25 -7.65
C LEU A 128 7.38 12.00 -8.78
N SER A 129 7.93 11.27 -9.75
CA SER A 129 8.68 11.88 -10.85
C SER A 129 7.75 12.33 -11.96
N GLY A 130 7.89 13.59 -12.37
CA GLY A 130 7.09 14.16 -13.44
C GLY A 130 7.70 13.98 -14.83
N ASP A 131 7.83 12.75 -15.33
CA ASP A 131 8.28 12.53 -16.72
C ASP A 131 7.14 12.89 -17.71
N GLY A 132 7.02 14.18 -18.10
CA GLY A 132 6.10 14.67 -19.15
C GLY A 132 4.93 15.55 -18.68
N ASP A 133 3.76 15.49 -19.33
CA ASP A 133 2.48 16.10 -18.93
C ASP A 133 1.37 15.03 -18.77
N GLU A 134 1.78 13.77 -18.63
CA GLU A 134 0.87 12.64 -18.54
C GLU A 134 0.34 12.48 -17.11
N ASP A 135 -0.96 12.22 -17.02
CA ASP A 135 -1.61 11.86 -15.77
C ASP A 135 -1.16 10.46 -15.32
N PHE A 136 -1.19 10.20 -14.02
CA PHE A 136 -0.65 8.96 -13.47
C PHE A 136 -1.40 8.49 -12.21
N GLN A 137 -1.12 7.27 -11.78
CA GLN A 137 -1.58 6.67 -10.54
C GLN A 137 -0.36 6.21 -9.73
N VAL A 138 -0.51 6.08 -8.42
CA VAL A 138 0.41 5.29 -7.59
C VAL A 138 -0.21 3.93 -7.35
N VAL A 139 0.58 2.87 -7.50
CA VAL A 139 0.16 1.49 -7.32
C VAL A 139 0.97 0.85 -6.21
N PHE A 140 0.29 0.28 -5.22
CA PHE A 140 0.89 -0.52 -4.15
C PHE A 140 0.67 -1.99 -4.49
N GLU A 141 1.75 -2.72 -4.75
CA GLU A 141 1.77 -4.15 -5.04
C GLU A 141 2.34 -4.90 -3.85
N GLY A 142 1.51 -5.73 -3.22
CA GLY A 142 1.91 -6.66 -2.19
C GLY A 142 2.13 -8.04 -2.79
N VAL A 143 3.29 -8.62 -2.53
CA VAL A 143 3.65 -9.97 -2.98
C VAL A 143 3.59 -10.91 -1.78
N ALA A 144 2.83 -11.99 -1.89
CA ALA A 144 2.68 -13.00 -0.85
C ALA A 144 4.01 -13.73 -0.57
N GLY A 145 4.29 -13.97 0.71
CA GLY A 145 5.46 -14.69 1.18
C GLY A 145 5.21 -16.19 1.35
N GLN A 146 6.12 -16.89 2.03
CA GLN A 146 6.03 -18.36 2.24
C GLN A 146 5.39 -18.76 3.58
N GLY A 147 5.22 -17.83 4.51
CA GLY A 147 4.85 -18.13 5.90
C GLY A 147 3.34 -17.97 6.16
N PRO A 148 2.61 -19.02 6.58
CA PRO A 148 1.23 -18.87 7.01
C PRO A 148 1.23 -18.11 8.33
N SER A 149 0.84 -16.82 8.29
CA SER A 149 0.71 -15.84 9.41
C SER A 149 1.46 -14.54 9.19
N ASP A 150 2.32 -14.47 8.18
CA ASP A 150 3.11 -13.30 7.86
C ASP A 150 2.35 -12.45 6.81
N GLY A 151 2.30 -11.14 6.99
CA GLY A 151 1.57 -10.27 6.07
C GLY A 151 2.05 -8.83 6.08
N ILE A 152 1.60 -8.08 5.08
CA ILE A 152 1.98 -6.69 4.85
C ILE A 152 0.75 -5.84 5.16
N ALA A 153 0.90 -4.88 6.06
CA ALA A 153 -0.12 -3.88 6.34
C ALA A 153 0.28 -2.52 5.79
N LEU A 154 -0.69 -1.77 5.29
CA LEU A 154 -0.55 -0.38 4.87
C LEU A 154 -1.64 0.47 5.53
N ASP A 155 -1.25 1.66 5.96
CA ASP A 155 -2.17 2.68 6.43
C ASP A 155 -1.73 4.08 5.98
N ASP A 156 -2.63 5.05 6.09
CA ASP A 156 -2.33 6.48 5.96
C ASP A 156 -1.70 6.90 4.62
N LEU A 157 -2.18 6.29 3.53
CA LEU A 157 -1.78 6.65 2.17
C LEU A 157 -2.23 8.08 1.84
N THR A 158 -1.28 9.02 1.87
CA THR A 158 -1.53 10.45 1.76
C THR A 158 -0.60 11.10 0.75
N PHE A 159 -1.17 11.82 -0.20
CA PHE A 159 -0.38 12.67 -1.08
C PHE A 159 -0.13 14.01 -0.40
N SER A 160 1.14 14.43 -0.30
CA SER A 160 1.48 15.79 0.14
C SER A 160 0.88 16.76 -0.87
N ARG A 161 -0.17 17.47 -0.46
CA ARG A 161 -0.72 18.55 -1.26
C ARG A 161 0.16 19.77 -1.09
N GLU A 162 0.63 20.32 -2.20
CA GLU A 162 0.40 21.75 -2.42
C GLU A 162 -0.81 21.87 -3.36
N CYS A 163 -2.00 21.80 -2.76
CA CYS A 163 -3.29 22.17 -3.36
C CYS A 163 -3.91 23.26 -2.52
#